data_AF-A0A453LHX8-F1
#
_entry.id   AF-A0A453LHX8-F1
#
_cell.length_a   1.000
_cell.length_b   1.000
_cell.length_c   1.000
_cell.angle_alpha   90.00
_cell.angle_beta   90.00
_cell.angle_gamma   90.00
#
_symmetry.space_group_name_H-M   'P 1'
#
loop_
_entity.id
_entity.type
_entity.pdbx_description
1 polymer ?
#
loop_
_entity_poly.entity_id
_entity_poly.type
_entity_poly.pdbx_seq_one_letter_code
_entity_poly.pdbx_strand_id
1 'polypeptide(L)'
;RKAMWTREMDWLLSVADSIVELIPSLQELPDGGGQFEVMVPRPRSDLYMNLPALRKLDAMLLAMIDEFKETDFWYVDRGIVVDDGGGGPCPSSSSSSCGRPSSVRQEDKWWLPCPRVPPKGLPEEARRKLQQSRDCANQILKAAMAINSDVLAEMKIPEAYLESLPKSGRSCLGEIIYRYITAEQFSPECLLDCLDLSSEHHTLEVANRIEAAIHVWRLKGQKKTAPQAKSKKSWGGKVKGLVGDTKSQVLSQRADGLLQSLRLRHPGLPQTSLDMNKIQYNKVNNFSYLLVGTQWS
;
A
#
# COMPACT_ATOMS: atom_id res chain seq x y z
N ARG A 1 -22.81 14.47 7.20
CA ARG A 1 -21.48 13.93 6.79
C ARG A 1 -21.58 12.46 6.39
N LYS A 2 -22.01 11.53 7.25
CA LYS A 2 -22.18 10.11 6.89
C LYS A 2 -23.06 9.87 5.64
N ALA A 3 -24.25 10.46 5.58
CA ALA A 3 -25.12 10.34 4.39
C ALA A 3 -24.51 10.93 3.10
N MET A 4 -23.70 11.99 3.23
CA MET A 4 -22.98 12.59 2.10
C MET A 4 -21.87 11.67 1.60
N TRP A 5 -21.07 11.11 2.53
CA TRP A 5 -20.05 10.10 2.24
C TRP A 5 -20.64 8.89 1.50
N THR A 6 -21.72 8.29 2.04
CA THR A 6 -22.36 7.12 1.41
C THR A 6 -22.81 7.45 -0.02
N ARG A 7 -23.48 8.59 -0.22
CA ARG A 7 -23.95 9.01 -1.54
C ARG A 7 -22.80 9.25 -2.52
N GLU A 8 -21.76 9.96 -2.10
CA GLU A 8 -20.62 10.28 -2.96
C GLU A 8 -19.80 9.03 -3.32
N MET A 9 -19.61 8.12 -2.35
CA MET A 9 -18.97 6.83 -2.62
C MET A 9 -19.80 5.95 -3.53
N ASP A 10 -21.13 5.92 -3.38
CA ASP A 10 -22.00 5.17 -4.31
C ASP A 10 -21.87 5.70 -5.75
N TRP A 11 -21.78 7.02 -5.93
CA TRP A 11 -21.55 7.62 -7.26
C TRP A 11 -20.17 7.25 -7.83
N LEU A 12 -19.11 7.36 -7.05
CA LEU A 12 -17.76 7.01 -7.49
C LEU A 12 -17.64 5.52 -7.86
N LEU A 13 -18.30 4.64 -7.11
CA LEU A 13 -18.25 3.19 -7.31
C LEU A 13 -19.23 2.68 -8.36
N SER A 14 -20.23 3.46 -8.79
CA SER A 14 -21.24 3.05 -9.78
C SER A 14 -20.66 2.59 -11.13
N VAL A 15 -19.48 3.10 -11.50
CA VAL A 15 -18.78 2.69 -12.73
C VAL A 15 -18.39 1.21 -12.68
N ALA A 16 -18.14 0.66 -11.49
CA ALA A 16 -17.73 -0.74 -11.31
C ALA A 16 -18.82 -1.73 -11.77
N ASP A 17 -20.10 -1.36 -11.62
CA ASP A 17 -21.23 -2.19 -12.03
C ASP A 17 -21.29 -2.37 -13.56
N SER A 18 -20.63 -1.48 -14.31
CA SER A 18 -20.52 -1.54 -15.77
C SER A 18 -19.28 -2.29 -16.26
N ILE A 19 -18.35 -2.68 -15.37
CA ILE A 19 -17.13 -3.38 -15.74
C ILE A 19 -17.38 -4.89 -15.68
N VAL A 20 -17.58 -5.48 -16.86
CA VAL A 20 -17.93 -6.90 -17.01
C VAL A 20 -16.97 -7.65 -17.94
N GLU A 21 -16.79 -8.93 -17.66
CA GLU A 21 -16.20 -9.92 -18.54
C GLU A 21 -17.31 -10.71 -19.23
N LEU A 22 -17.15 -10.98 -20.53
CA LEU A 22 -18.09 -11.80 -21.27
C LEU A 22 -17.66 -13.27 -21.17
N ILE A 23 -18.54 -14.10 -20.62
CA ILE A 23 -18.26 -15.52 -20.37
C ILE A 23 -19.26 -16.36 -21.18
N PRO A 24 -18.82 -17.44 -21.86
CA PRO A 24 -19.72 -18.35 -22.55
C PRO A 24 -20.65 -19.06 -21.55
N SER A 25 -21.93 -19.14 -21.89
CA SER A 25 -22.98 -19.80 -21.14
C SER A 25 -23.94 -20.51 -22.10
N LEU A 26 -24.51 -21.63 -21.67
CA LEU A 26 -25.60 -22.28 -22.39
C LEU A 26 -26.93 -21.72 -21.89
N GLN A 27 -27.83 -21.38 -22.82
CA GLN A 27 -29.19 -20.94 -22.50
C GLN A 27 -30.20 -21.86 -23.20
N GLU A 28 -31.29 -22.16 -22.51
CA GLU A 28 -32.38 -23.01 -23.00
C GLU A 28 -33.46 -22.15 -23.68
N LEU A 29 -33.95 -22.58 -24.84
CA LEU A 29 -35.09 -21.95 -25.47
C LEU A 29 -36.37 -22.21 -24.66
N PRO A 30 -37.29 -21.22 -24.55
CA PRO A 30 -38.57 -21.39 -23.86
C PRO A 30 -39.41 -22.56 -24.41
N ASP A 31 -39.19 -22.91 -25.68
CA ASP A 31 -39.99 -23.90 -26.42
C ASP A 31 -39.43 -25.33 -26.31
N GLY A 32 -38.41 -25.56 -25.47
CA GLY A 32 -37.80 -26.89 -25.28
C GLY A 32 -36.97 -27.40 -26.48
N GLY A 33 -36.73 -26.54 -27.47
CA GLY A 33 -36.12 -26.89 -28.76
C GLY A 33 -34.59 -27.03 -28.78
N GLY A 34 -33.90 -26.92 -27.64
CA GLY A 34 -32.45 -27.11 -27.52
C GLY A 34 -31.73 -26.02 -26.73
N GLN A 35 -30.44 -26.25 -26.48
CA GLN A 35 -29.51 -25.32 -25.83
C GLN A 35 -28.66 -24.59 -26.88
N PHE A 36 -28.40 -23.30 -26.67
CA PHE A 36 -27.50 -22.51 -27.52
C PHE A 36 -26.46 -21.78 -26.68
N GLU A 37 -25.27 -21.59 -27.24
CA GLU A 37 -24.17 -20.88 -26.59
C GLU A 37 -24.34 -19.37 -26.74
N VAL A 38 -24.32 -18.66 -25.61
CA VAL A 38 -24.48 -17.21 -25.49
C VAL A 38 -23.34 -16.66 -24.65
N MET A 39 -22.87 -15.47 -25.01
CA MET A 39 -21.94 -14.72 -24.16
C MET A 39 -22.74 -13.90 -23.15
N VAL A 40 -22.53 -14.15 -21.86
CA VAL A 40 -23.23 -13.45 -20.78
C VAL A 40 -22.25 -12.53 -20.05
N PRO A 41 -22.63 -11.26 -19.78
CA PRO A 41 -21.81 -10.36 -18.99
C PRO A 41 -21.79 -10.80 -17.52
N ARG A 42 -20.61 -10.90 -16.94
CA ARG A 42 -20.39 -11.12 -15.51
C ARG A 42 -19.46 -10.02 -14.97
N PRO A 43 -19.69 -9.47 -13.77
CA PRO A 43 -18.73 -8.54 -13.15
C PRO A 43 -17.33 -9.14 -13.13
N ARG A 44 -16.31 -8.31 -13.38
CA ARG A 44 -14.91 -8.74 -13.35
C ARG A 44 -14.59 -9.41 -12.00
N SER A 45 -13.85 -10.51 -12.04
CA SER A 45 -13.68 -11.40 -10.87
C SER A 45 -13.05 -10.70 -9.65
N ASP A 46 -12.06 -9.83 -9.86
CA ASP A 46 -11.44 -9.02 -8.81
C ASP A 46 -12.42 -8.02 -8.20
N LEU A 47 -13.27 -7.37 -9.01
CA LEU A 47 -14.30 -6.43 -8.55
C LEU A 47 -15.38 -7.14 -7.75
N TYR A 48 -15.80 -8.31 -8.24
CA TYR A 48 -16.84 -9.12 -7.63
C TYR A 48 -16.50 -9.50 -6.17
N MET A 49 -15.22 -9.76 -5.89
CA MET A 49 -14.76 -10.11 -4.55
C MET A 49 -14.34 -8.89 -3.72
N ASN A 50 -13.54 -7.99 -4.28
CA ASN A 50 -12.92 -6.90 -3.53
C ASN A 50 -13.91 -5.78 -3.18
N LEU A 51 -14.83 -5.44 -4.07
CA LEU A 51 -15.74 -4.31 -3.84
C LEU A 51 -16.73 -4.56 -2.69
N PRO A 52 -17.39 -5.73 -2.58
CA PRO A 52 -18.21 -6.04 -1.40
C PRO A 52 -17.40 -6.09 -0.11
N ALA A 53 -16.16 -6.60 -0.16
CA ALA A 53 -15.27 -6.63 1.00
C ALA A 53 -14.95 -5.21 1.50
N LEU A 54 -14.60 -4.30 0.60
CA LEU A 54 -14.32 -2.90 0.94
C LEU A 54 -15.55 -2.16 1.47
N ARG A 55 -16.74 -2.38 0.88
CA ARG A 55 -17.99 -1.83 1.42
C ARG A 55 -18.27 -2.32 2.85
N LYS A 56 -17.94 -3.57 3.15
CA LYS A 56 -18.05 -4.12 4.51
C LYS A 56 -17.07 -3.45 5.47
N LEU A 57 -15.82 -3.23 5.05
CA LEU A 57 -14.83 -2.51 5.85
C LEU A 57 -15.25 -1.05 6.12
N ASP A 58 -15.77 -0.34 5.12
CA ASP A 58 -16.31 1.02 5.28
C ASP A 58 -17.48 1.05 6.29
N ALA A 59 -18.43 0.13 6.15
CA ALA A 59 -19.54 0.01 7.10
C ALA A 59 -19.07 -0.27 8.54
N MET A 60 -18.04 -1.11 8.72
CA MET A 60 -17.44 -1.38 10.02
C MET A 60 -16.77 -0.12 10.62
N LEU A 61 -16.06 0.68 9.82
CA LEU A 61 -15.47 1.94 10.27
C LEU A 61 -16.56 2.95 10.68
N LEU A 62 -17.60 3.09 9.85
CA LEU A 62 -18.70 4.00 10.14
C LEU A 62 -19.48 3.58 11.39
N ALA A 63 -19.65 2.28 11.63
CA ALA A 63 -20.27 1.76 12.85
C ALA A 63 -19.41 2.04 14.08
N MET A 64 -18.09 1.82 13.98
CA MET A 64 -17.14 2.12 15.06
C MET A 64 -17.16 3.61 15.44
N ILE A 65 -17.20 4.51 14.46
CA ILE A 65 -17.29 5.96 14.72
C ILE A 65 -18.62 6.30 15.41
N ASP A 66 -19.73 5.64 15.03
CA ASP A 66 -21.03 5.85 15.65
C ASP A 66 -21.06 5.46 17.14
N GLU A 67 -20.16 4.57 17.59
CA GLU A 67 -20.04 4.19 19.00
C GLU A 67 -19.46 5.30 19.90
N PHE A 68 -18.84 6.35 19.33
CA PHE A 68 -18.18 7.43 20.06
C PHE A 68 -19.03 8.71 20.16
N LYS A 69 -20.36 8.60 20.17
CA LYS A 69 -21.27 9.75 20.38
C LYS A 69 -21.22 10.29 21.81
N GLU A 70 -21.12 9.38 22.78
CA GLU A 70 -20.99 9.70 24.20
C GLU A 70 -19.62 9.19 24.67
N THR A 71 -18.76 10.11 25.11
CA THR A 71 -17.38 9.79 25.44
C THR A 71 -16.95 10.47 26.74
N ASP A 72 -16.14 9.76 27.52
CA ASP A 72 -15.55 10.27 28.76
C ASP A 72 -14.30 11.13 28.51
N PHE A 73 -13.92 11.35 27.25
CA PHE A 73 -12.81 12.19 26.82
C PHE A 73 -13.33 13.34 25.94
N TRP A 74 -12.58 14.42 25.84
CA TRP A 74 -12.94 15.57 25.02
C TRP A 74 -11.72 16.17 24.35
N TYR A 75 -11.94 17.05 23.38
CA TYR A 75 -10.89 17.75 22.66
C TYR A 75 -10.88 19.23 23.04
N VAL A 76 -9.68 19.79 23.15
CA VAL A 76 -9.48 21.23 23.41
C VAL A 76 -8.62 21.80 22.29
N ASP A 77 -9.07 22.89 21.69
CA ASP A 77 -8.32 23.56 20.62
C ASP A 77 -6.99 24.08 21.14
N ARG A 78 -5.95 23.91 20.33
CA ARG A 78 -4.65 24.54 20.54
C ARG A 78 -4.80 25.98 20.09
N GLY A 79 -5.09 26.89 21.03
CA GLY A 79 -5.23 28.31 20.72
C GLY A 79 -4.03 28.83 19.92
N ILE A 80 -4.29 29.56 18.83
CA ILE A 80 -3.25 30.30 18.12
C ILE A 80 -2.96 31.53 18.98
N VAL A 81 -1.81 31.54 19.66
CA VAL A 81 -1.30 32.79 20.23
C VAL A 81 -0.78 33.61 19.06
N VAL A 82 -1.63 34.51 18.56
CA VAL A 82 -1.17 35.61 17.72
C VAL A 82 -0.59 36.63 18.69
N ASP A 83 0.73 36.76 18.68
CA ASP A 83 1.44 37.85 19.34
C ASP A 83 1.07 39.15 18.62
N ASP A 84 -0.01 39.80 19.07
CA ASP A 84 -0.25 41.18 18.69
C ASP A 84 0.40 42.07 19.75
N GLY A 85 1.45 42.78 19.32
CA GLY A 85 2.24 43.66 20.15
C GLY A 85 1.40 44.80 20.70
N GLY A 86 0.89 44.65 21.92
CA GLY A 86 0.13 45.68 22.61
C GLY A 86 0.18 45.46 24.12
N GLY A 87 1.15 46.09 24.78
CA GLY A 87 1.37 45.99 26.22
C GLY A 87 0.15 46.38 27.05
N GLY A 88 -0.24 45.49 27.95
CA GLY A 88 -1.17 45.73 29.05
C GLY A 88 -1.11 44.58 30.05
N PRO A 89 -1.02 44.83 31.37
CA PRO A 89 -0.86 43.77 32.36
C PRO A 89 -2.22 43.09 32.63
N CYS A 90 -2.47 41.97 31.96
CA CYS A 90 -3.63 41.13 32.24
C CYS A 90 -3.34 40.21 33.43
N PRO A 91 -4.28 40.07 34.40
CA PRO A 91 -4.05 39.33 35.62
C PRO A 91 -3.98 37.82 35.33
N SER A 92 -2.90 37.21 35.80
CA SER A 92 -2.86 35.81 36.22
C SER A 92 -3.19 34.79 35.14
N SER A 93 -2.25 34.62 34.21
CA SER A 93 -1.98 33.38 33.48
C SER A 93 -1.88 32.18 34.43
N SER A 94 -3.02 31.62 34.78
CA SER A 94 -3.15 30.48 35.69
C SER A 94 -3.58 29.27 34.88
N SER A 95 -2.63 28.66 34.16
CA SER A 95 -2.54 27.23 33.81
C SER A 95 -1.69 26.96 32.56
N SER A 96 -0.47 27.50 32.52
CA SER A 96 0.65 26.91 31.78
C SER A 96 1.16 25.60 32.42
N SER A 97 0.26 24.82 33.01
CA SER A 97 0.51 23.46 33.51
C SER A 97 -0.27 22.45 32.67
N CYS A 98 -0.13 22.54 31.35
CA CYS A 98 -0.07 21.33 30.54
C CYS A 98 1.25 20.61 30.84
N GLY A 99 1.36 20.09 32.07
CA GLY A 99 2.34 19.06 32.41
C GLY A 99 2.17 17.93 31.41
N ARG A 100 3.16 17.82 30.51
CA ARG A 100 3.30 16.80 29.47
C ARG A 100 3.03 15.39 30.06
N PRO A 101 2.47 14.47 29.26
CA PRO A 101 3.18 14.01 28.07
C PRO A 101 2.48 14.52 26.80
N SER A 102 3.03 15.57 26.18
CA SER A 102 3.05 15.52 24.72
C SER A 102 3.99 14.36 24.43
N SER A 103 3.44 13.19 24.11
CA SER A 103 4.22 12.23 23.36
C SER A 103 4.74 12.98 22.14
N VAL A 104 6.01 12.84 21.78
CA VAL A 104 6.63 13.41 20.57
C VAL A 104 5.68 13.34 19.35
N ARG A 105 4.87 12.27 19.26
CA ARG A 105 3.79 12.07 18.26
C ARG A 105 2.73 13.18 18.12
N GLN A 106 2.54 14.04 19.13
CA GLN A 106 1.54 15.11 19.12
C GLN A 106 2.11 16.48 18.74
N GLU A 107 3.44 16.66 18.73
CA GLU A 107 4.08 17.91 18.31
C GLU A 107 4.07 18.07 16.79
N ASP A 108 4.21 16.96 16.06
CA ASP A 108 4.23 16.95 14.58
C ASP A 108 2.89 17.32 13.93
N LYS A 109 1.77 17.16 14.65
CA LYS A 109 0.40 17.41 14.15
C LYS A 109 -0.22 18.62 14.84
N TRP A 110 0.43 19.78 14.72
CA TRP A 110 0.06 21.02 15.42
C TRP A 110 -1.36 21.53 15.12
N TRP A 111 -1.93 21.13 13.98
CA TRP A 111 -3.30 21.47 13.57
C TRP A 111 -4.39 20.61 14.23
N LEU A 112 -4.05 19.56 14.99
CA LEU A 112 -5.03 18.72 15.67
C LEU A 112 -5.36 19.23 17.09
N PRO A 113 -6.64 19.22 17.50
CA PRO A 113 -7.03 19.49 18.88
C PRO A 113 -6.37 18.53 19.88
N CYS A 114 -6.09 19.02 21.09
CA CYS A 114 -5.53 18.21 22.17
C CYS A 114 -6.59 17.33 22.83
N PRO A 115 -6.44 15.99 22.85
CA PRO A 115 -7.33 15.13 23.63
C PRO A 115 -7.09 15.32 25.13
N ARG A 116 -8.18 15.30 25.91
CA ARG A 116 -8.21 15.41 27.36
C ARG A 116 -9.08 14.31 27.95
N VAL A 117 -8.73 13.90 29.17
CA VAL A 117 -9.43 12.89 29.96
C VAL A 117 -9.65 13.42 31.38
N PRO A 118 -10.54 12.83 32.18
CA PRO A 118 -10.76 13.24 33.56
C PRO A 118 -9.47 13.13 34.38
N PRO A 119 -9.27 13.94 35.43
CA PRO A 119 -8.06 13.91 36.25
C PRO A 119 -7.74 12.54 36.88
N LYS A 120 -8.77 11.72 37.12
CA LYS A 120 -8.64 10.36 37.65
C LYS A 120 -8.42 9.29 36.57
N GLY A 121 -8.26 9.71 35.31
CA GLY A 121 -8.21 8.84 34.15
C GLY A 121 -9.59 8.38 33.67
N LEU A 122 -9.59 7.62 32.58
CA LEU A 122 -10.80 7.04 32.01
C LEU A 122 -11.28 5.82 32.83
N PRO A 123 -12.60 5.61 32.96
CA PRO A 123 -13.12 4.41 33.60
C PRO A 123 -12.66 3.15 32.85
N GLU A 124 -12.60 2.02 33.55
CA GLU A 124 -12.08 0.77 32.98
C GLU A 124 -12.85 0.32 31.73
N GLU A 125 -14.18 0.44 31.76
CA GLU A 125 -15.03 0.11 30.61
C GLU A 125 -14.73 0.98 29.39
N ALA A 126 -14.53 2.29 29.56
CA ALA A 126 -14.16 3.18 28.46
C ALA A 126 -12.76 2.86 27.90
N ARG A 127 -11.79 2.52 28.75
CA ARG A 127 -10.47 2.07 28.32
C ARG A 127 -10.55 0.76 27.53
N ARG A 128 -11.35 -0.20 27.99
CA ARG A 128 -11.58 -1.48 27.31
C ARG A 128 -12.23 -1.28 25.94
N LYS A 129 -13.27 -0.43 25.87
CA LYS A 129 -13.93 -0.07 24.62
C LYS A 129 -12.98 0.61 23.63
N LEU A 130 -12.17 1.56 24.08
CA LEU A 130 -11.15 2.21 23.25
C LEU A 130 -10.12 1.22 22.70
N GLN A 131 -9.66 0.28 23.53
CA GLN A 131 -8.73 -0.76 23.11
C GLN A 131 -9.36 -1.68 22.04
N GLN A 132 -10.59 -2.14 22.27
CA GLN A 132 -11.34 -2.97 21.31
C GLN A 132 -11.55 -2.25 19.99
N SER A 133 -11.95 -0.98 20.03
CA SER A 133 -12.10 -0.15 18.84
C SER A 133 -10.78 0.02 18.09
N ARG A 134 -9.66 0.28 18.79
CA ARG A 134 -8.33 0.35 18.19
C ARG A 134 -7.95 -0.97 17.51
N ASP A 135 -8.19 -2.09 18.16
CA ASP A 135 -7.84 -3.41 17.63
C ASP A 135 -8.69 -3.75 16.40
N CYS A 136 -9.98 -3.41 16.42
CA CYS A 136 -10.87 -3.51 15.27
C CYS A 136 -10.39 -2.60 14.12
N ALA A 137 -10.01 -1.35 14.40
CA ALA A 137 -9.51 -0.41 13.38
C ALA A 137 -8.22 -0.93 12.73
N ASN A 138 -7.32 -1.51 13.51
CA ASN A 138 -6.11 -2.15 13.00
C ASN A 138 -6.41 -3.36 12.12
N GLN A 139 -7.43 -4.16 12.44
CA GLN A 139 -7.85 -5.28 11.59
C GLN A 139 -8.45 -4.78 10.27
N ILE A 140 -9.27 -3.74 10.31
CA ILE A 140 -9.83 -3.11 9.10
C ILE A 140 -8.71 -2.56 8.23
N LEU A 141 -7.76 -1.83 8.81
CA LEU A 141 -6.59 -1.30 8.11
C LEU A 141 -5.79 -2.43 7.43
N LYS A 142 -5.49 -3.51 8.15
CA LYS A 142 -4.78 -4.67 7.60
C LYS A 142 -5.52 -5.30 6.41
N ALA A 143 -6.83 -5.47 6.52
CA ALA A 143 -7.65 -6.02 5.44
C ALA A 143 -7.68 -5.10 4.21
N ALA A 144 -7.85 -3.78 4.42
CA ALA A 144 -7.82 -2.80 3.35
C ALA A 144 -6.44 -2.75 2.66
N MET A 145 -5.36 -2.77 3.43
CA MET A 145 -3.98 -2.79 2.92
C MET A 145 -3.68 -4.06 2.13
N ALA A 146 -4.20 -5.22 2.55
CA ALA A 146 -4.04 -6.47 1.81
C ALA A 146 -4.70 -6.39 0.42
N ILE A 147 -5.97 -5.92 0.35
CA ILE A 147 -6.67 -5.72 -0.93
C ILE A 147 -5.89 -4.72 -1.81
N ASN A 148 -5.41 -3.62 -1.24
CA ASN A 148 -4.62 -2.63 -1.96
C ASN A 148 -3.33 -3.23 -2.55
N SER A 149 -2.62 -4.04 -1.76
CA SER A 149 -1.42 -4.74 -2.19
C SER A 149 -1.69 -5.74 -3.32
N ASP A 150 -2.78 -6.51 -3.24
CA ASP A 150 -3.14 -7.50 -4.26
C ASP A 150 -3.46 -6.81 -5.59
N VAL A 151 -4.23 -5.72 -5.54
CA VAL A 151 -4.58 -4.92 -6.72
C VAL A 151 -3.32 -4.32 -7.36
N LEU A 152 -2.42 -3.73 -6.55
CA LEU A 152 -1.14 -3.21 -7.03
C LEU A 152 -0.26 -4.30 -7.65
N ALA A 153 -0.27 -5.52 -7.12
CA ALA A 153 0.49 -6.64 -7.66
C ALA A 153 0.00 -7.06 -9.06
N GLU A 154 -1.31 -7.00 -9.31
CA GLU A 154 -1.93 -7.30 -10.61
C GLU A 154 -1.78 -6.19 -11.65
N MET A 155 -1.54 -4.95 -11.22
CA MET A 155 -1.34 -3.84 -12.16
C MET A 155 -0.14 -4.07 -13.07
N LYS A 156 -0.34 -3.84 -14.37
CA LYS A 156 0.73 -3.88 -15.36
C LYS A 156 1.79 -2.84 -15.03
N ILE A 157 3.05 -3.25 -15.16
CA ILE A 157 4.18 -2.35 -14.95
C ILE A 157 4.30 -1.43 -16.18
N PRO A 158 4.33 -0.11 -15.98
CA PRO A 158 4.44 0.83 -17.10
C PRO A 158 5.77 0.69 -17.84
N GLU A 159 5.75 0.79 -19.17
CA GLU A 159 6.98 0.75 -20.00
C GLU A 159 7.94 1.89 -19.64
N ALA A 160 7.42 3.09 -19.37
CA ALA A 160 8.19 4.25 -18.93
C ALA A 160 9.02 3.96 -17.66
N TYR A 161 8.44 3.22 -16.70
CA TYR A 161 9.17 2.79 -15.51
C TYR A 161 10.34 1.86 -15.89
N LEU A 162 10.07 0.84 -16.71
CA LEU A 162 11.10 -0.13 -17.14
C LEU A 162 12.24 0.54 -17.92
N GLU A 163 11.94 1.55 -18.72
CA GLU A 163 12.93 2.33 -19.47
C GLU A 163 13.79 3.22 -18.57
N SER A 164 13.24 3.70 -17.46
CA SER A 164 13.97 4.50 -16.46
C SER A 164 14.95 3.68 -15.60
N LEU A 165 14.79 2.35 -15.58
CA LEU A 165 15.59 1.49 -14.69
C LEU A 165 17.07 1.45 -15.09
N PRO A 166 17.99 1.36 -14.10
CA PRO A 166 19.39 1.11 -14.39
C PRO A 166 19.61 -0.19 -15.18
N LYS A 167 20.67 -0.23 -15.98
CA LYS A 167 20.99 -1.39 -16.86
C LYS A 167 21.38 -2.66 -16.10
N SER A 168 21.66 -2.58 -14.80
CA SER A 168 22.11 -3.72 -13.99
C SER A 168 21.56 -3.68 -12.56
N GLY A 169 21.27 -4.85 -12.00
CA GLY A 169 20.82 -4.96 -10.60
C GLY A 169 21.86 -4.45 -9.60
N ARG A 170 23.15 -4.51 -9.92
CA ARG A 170 24.21 -3.90 -9.10
C ARG A 170 24.08 -2.38 -9.03
N SER A 171 23.77 -1.73 -10.15
CA SER A 171 23.55 -0.28 -10.20
C SER A 171 22.30 0.15 -9.43
N CYS A 172 21.28 -0.73 -9.34
CA CYS A 172 20.09 -0.48 -8.53
C CYS A 172 20.41 -0.60 -7.02
N LEU A 173 21.02 -1.72 -6.63
CA LEU A 173 21.24 -2.07 -5.22
C LEU A 173 22.42 -1.33 -4.59
N GLY A 174 23.38 -0.88 -5.38
CA GLY A 174 24.67 -0.41 -4.88
C GLY A 174 25.56 -1.54 -4.35
N GLU A 175 26.79 -1.19 -4.01
CA GLU A 175 27.86 -2.15 -3.72
C GLU A 175 27.57 -3.07 -2.53
N ILE A 176 27.10 -2.49 -1.42
CA ILE A 176 26.90 -3.21 -0.16
C ILE A 176 25.81 -4.26 -0.34
N ILE A 177 24.59 -3.83 -0.70
CA ILE A 177 23.43 -4.73 -0.86
C ILE A 177 23.71 -5.79 -1.93
N TYR A 178 24.34 -5.40 -3.05
CA TYR A 178 24.70 -6.35 -4.12
C TYR A 178 25.69 -7.43 -3.64
N ARG A 179 26.68 -7.07 -2.82
CA ARG A 179 27.64 -8.04 -2.28
C ARG A 179 26.96 -9.08 -1.39
N TYR A 180 26.04 -8.66 -0.52
CA TYR A 180 25.32 -9.58 0.36
C TYR A 180 24.36 -10.49 -0.41
N ILE A 181 23.56 -9.94 -1.34
CA ILE A 181 22.56 -10.74 -2.06
C ILE A 181 23.19 -11.80 -2.99
N THR A 182 24.42 -11.54 -3.44
CA THR A 182 25.19 -12.45 -4.31
C THR A 182 26.09 -13.42 -3.55
N ALA A 183 26.14 -13.35 -2.22
CA ALA A 183 26.92 -14.27 -1.39
C ALA A 183 26.42 -15.71 -1.54
N GLU A 184 27.29 -16.70 -1.29
CA GLU A 184 26.91 -18.12 -1.36
C GLU A 184 25.75 -18.44 -0.40
N GLN A 185 25.91 -18.01 0.86
CA GLN A 185 24.88 -18.04 1.88
C GLN A 185 24.24 -16.65 2.00
N PHE A 186 22.93 -16.58 1.84
CA PHE A 186 22.17 -15.34 1.90
C PHE A 186 21.06 -15.46 2.94
N SER A 187 21.02 -14.51 3.87
CA SER A 187 19.92 -14.33 4.83
C SER A 187 19.40 -12.90 4.72
N PRO A 188 18.11 -12.70 4.37
CA PRO A 188 17.48 -11.38 4.35
C PRO A 188 17.62 -10.64 5.67
N GLU A 189 17.33 -11.31 6.78
CA GLU A 189 17.30 -10.69 8.12
C GLU A 189 18.69 -10.15 8.51
N CYS A 190 19.75 -10.93 8.27
CA CYS A 190 21.12 -10.51 8.56
C CYS A 190 21.51 -9.25 7.76
N LEU A 191 21.10 -9.16 6.50
CA LEU A 191 21.34 -7.96 5.69
C LEU A 191 20.55 -6.77 6.24
N LEU A 192 19.27 -6.94 6.57
CA LEU A 192 18.43 -5.86 7.10
C LEU A 192 18.94 -5.34 8.45
N ASP A 193 19.53 -6.19 9.29
CA ASP A 193 20.14 -5.80 10.56
C ASP A 193 21.42 -4.97 10.38
N CYS A 194 22.05 -5.05 9.20
CA CYS A 194 23.25 -4.29 8.86
C CYS A 194 22.95 -2.98 8.10
N LEU A 195 21.70 -2.73 7.73
CA LEU A 195 21.28 -1.52 7.02
C LEU A 195 20.75 -0.47 7.99
N ASP A 196 21.00 0.81 7.70
CA ASP A 196 20.41 1.90 8.47
C ASP A 196 18.95 2.13 8.04
N LEU A 197 18.02 1.46 8.71
CA LEU A 197 16.57 1.60 8.46
C LEU A 197 15.89 2.51 9.50
N SER A 198 16.64 3.44 10.10
CA SER A 198 16.15 4.31 11.16
C SER A 198 15.14 5.36 10.66
N SER A 199 15.27 5.79 9.41
CA SER A 199 14.35 6.76 8.78
C SER A 199 13.42 6.08 7.78
N GLU A 200 12.17 6.54 7.75
CA GLU A 200 11.17 6.08 6.77
C GLU A 200 11.65 6.33 5.34
N HIS A 201 12.20 7.51 5.07
CA HIS A 201 12.74 7.88 3.75
C HIS A 201 13.83 6.92 3.28
N HIS A 202 14.82 6.61 4.13
CA HIS A 202 15.89 5.70 3.73
C HIS A 202 15.38 4.27 3.55
N THR A 203 14.45 3.83 4.40
CA THR A 203 13.80 2.52 4.27
C THR A 203 13.06 2.41 2.93
N LEU A 204 12.35 3.47 2.51
CA LEU A 204 11.66 3.54 1.24
C LEU A 204 12.63 3.56 0.05
N GLU A 205 13.74 4.28 0.15
CA GLU A 205 14.80 4.27 -0.87
C GLU A 205 15.37 2.86 -1.08
N VAL A 206 15.65 2.14 0.03
CA VAL A 206 16.12 0.74 -0.02
C VAL A 206 15.08 -0.15 -0.69
N ALA A 207 13.79 -0.02 -0.34
CA ALA A 207 12.71 -0.77 -0.98
C ALA A 207 12.66 -0.54 -2.51
N ASN A 208 12.70 0.73 -2.94
CA ASN A 208 12.70 1.11 -4.35
C ASN A 208 13.89 0.49 -5.11
N ARG A 209 15.07 0.50 -4.50
CA ARG A 209 16.29 -0.07 -5.09
C ARG A 209 16.21 -1.58 -5.25
N ILE A 210 15.65 -2.27 -4.26
CA ILE A 210 15.41 -3.72 -4.32
C ILE A 210 14.41 -4.06 -5.41
N GLU A 211 13.29 -3.34 -5.47
CA GLU A 211 12.23 -3.55 -6.46
C GLU A 211 12.72 -3.30 -7.89
N ALA A 212 13.47 -2.22 -8.11
CA ALA A 212 14.16 -1.97 -9.38
C ALA A 212 15.07 -3.16 -9.79
N ALA A 213 15.86 -3.69 -8.85
CA ALA A 213 16.75 -4.82 -9.11
C ALA A 213 16.00 -6.11 -9.49
N ILE A 214 14.89 -6.39 -8.81
CA ILE A 214 13.99 -7.53 -9.12
C ILE A 214 13.56 -7.44 -10.59
N HIS A 215 13.08 -6.28 -11.03
CA HIS A 215 12.62 -6.10 -12.41
C HIS A 215 13.74 -6.19 -13.44
N VAL A 216 14.91 -5.61 -13.16
CA VAL A 216 16.08 -5.74 -14.04
C VAL A 216 16.49 -7.21 -14.23
N TRP A 217 16.48 -8.02 -13.16
CA TRP A 217 16.81 -9.44 -13.26
C TRP A 217 15.74 -10.28 -13.96
N ARG A 218 14.46 -9.97 -13.75
CA ARG A 218 13.35 -10.64 -14.46
C ARG A 218 13.38 -10.35 -15.97
N LEU A 219 13.59 -9.08 -16.36
CA LEU A 219 13.74 -8.67 -17.76
C LEU A 219 14.93 -9.35 -18.44
N LYS A 220 16.04 -9.51 -17.71
CA LYS A 220 17.25 -10.16 -18.23
C LYS A 220 17.04 -11.64 -18.52
N GLY A 221 16.24 -12.33 -17.70
CA GLY A 221 15.84 -13.72 -17.94
C GLY A 221 14.89 -13.86 -19.13
N GLN A 222 13.96 -12.93 -19.32
CA GLN A 222 12.99 -12.97 -20.43
C GLN A 222 13.61 -12.65 -21.80
N LYS A 223 14.56 -11.69 -21.89
CA LYS A 223 15.21 -11.31 -23.16
C LYS A 223 16.04 -12.44 -23.80
N LYS A 224 16.30 -13.53 -23.08
CA LYS A 224 17.16 -14.63 -23.53
C LYS A 224 16.43 -15.95 -23.80
N THR A 225 15.16 -16.04 -23.40
CA THR A 225 14.28 -17.20 -23.65
C THR A 225 13.34 -17.00 -24.84
N ALA A 226 13.16 -15.76 -25.32
CA ALA A 226 12.44 -15.51 -26.58
C ALA A 226 13.25 -16.04 -27.78
N PRO A 227 12.67 -16.87 -28.67
CA PRO A 227 13.34 -17.27 -29.90
C PRO A 227 13.47 -16.03 -30.78
N GLN A 228 14.64 -15.40 -30.78
CA GLN A 228 14.94 -14.34 -31.73
C GLN A 228 14.99 -14.92 -33.14
N ALA A 229 13.86 -14.83 -33.86
CA ALA A 229 13.87 -14.84 -35.30
C ALA A 229 14.60 -13.57 -35.79
N LYS A 230 15.93 -13.67 -35.96
CA LYS A 230 16.74 -13.13 -37.06
C LYS A 230 18.23 -13.15 -36.71
N SER A 231 18.92 -14.06 -37.39
CA SER A 231 20.32 -14.03 -37.86
C SER A 231 21.28 -12.97 -37.29
N LYS A 232 22.29 -13.44 -36.54
CA LYS A 232 23.71 -13.24 -36.92
C LYS A 232 24.62 -14.20 -36.15
N LYS A 233 25.51 -14.85 -36.90
CA LYS A 233 26.53 -15.80 -36.44
C LYS A 233 27.45 -15.17 -35.39
N SER A 234 27.69 -15.86 -34.28
CA SER A 234 28.96 -15.78 -33.55
C SER A 234 29.21 -17.08 -32.81
N TRP A 235 30.28 -17.77 -33.20
CA TRP A 235 30.84 -18.91 -32.49
C TRP A 235 31.45 -18.42 -31.17
N GLY A 236 30.91 -18.88 -30.04
CA GLY A 236 31.49 -18.62 -28.72
C GLY A 236 30.52 -18.83 -27.56
N GLY A 237 30.51 -20.04 -26.99
CA GLY A 237 30.07 -20.26 -25.60
C GLY A 237 28.56 -20.45 -25.37
N LYS A 238 28.00 -21.57 -25.83
CA LYS A 238 26.61 -22.00 -25.56
C LYS A 238 26.32 -22.27 -24.06
N VAL A 239 27.35 -22.34 -23.21
CA VAL A 239 27.23 -22.66 -21.76
C VAL A 239 27.12 -21.40 -20.87
N LYS A 240 27.57 -20.23 -21.34
CA LYS A 240 27.50 -18.98 -20.54
C LYS A 240 26.08 -18.38 -20.48
N GLY A 241 25.22 -18.75 -21.43
CA GLY A 241 23.83 -18.30 -21.53
C GLY A 241 22.93 -18.91 -20.45
N LEU A 242 22.98 -20.24 -20.28
CA LEU A 242 22.12 -20.98 -19.36
C LEU A 242 22.40 -20.64 -17.90
N VAL A 243 23.68 -20.61 -17.51
CA VAL A 243 24.13 -20.25 -16.14
C VAL A 243 23.77 -18.80 -15.78
N GLY A 244 23.78 -17.91 -16.78
CA GLY A 244 23.41 -16.51 -16.59
C GLY A 244 21.92 -16.30 -16.28
N ASP A 245 21.05 -17.13 -16.86
CA ASP A 245 19.59 -17.06 -16.63
C ASP A 245 19.21 -17.65 -15.28
N THR A 246 19.79 -18.81 -14.91
CA THR A 246 19.57 -19.39 -13.58
C THR A 246 20.04 -18.46 -12.47
N LYS A 247 21.20 -17.81 -12.66
CA LYS A 247 21.72 -16.82 -11.70
C LYS A 247 20.82 -15.59 -11.59
N SER A 248 20.27 -15.10 -12.69
CA SER A 248 19.35 -13.95 -12.68
C SER A 248 18.06 -14.28 -11.93
N GLN A 249 17.51 -15.47 -12.15
CA GLN A 249 16.30 -15.95 -11.48
C GLN A 249 16.52 -16.11 -9.97
N VAL A 250 17.62 -16.75 -9.55
CA VAL A 250 17.96 -16.89 -8.12
C VAL A 250 18.12 -15.53 -7.45
N LEU A 251 18.77 -14.56 -8.11
CA LEU A 251 18.92 -13.22 -7.57
C LEU A 251 17.59 -12.47 -7.47
N SER A 252 16.69 -12.62 -8.45
CA SER A 252 15.35 -12.05 -8.34
C SER A 252 14.57 -12.64 -7.18
N GLN A 253 14.62 -13.96 -6.96
CA GLN A 253 13.93 -14.62 -5.84
C GLN A 253 14.50 -14.20 -4.48
N ARG A 254 15.82 -14.09 -4.36
CA ARG A 254 16.47 -13.57 -3.14
C ARG A 254 16.05 -12.12 -2.85
N ALA A 255 15.93 -11.30 -3.89
CA ALA A 255 15.51 -9.92 -3.74
C ALA A 255 14.02 -9.79 -3.39
N ASP A 256 13.16 -10.66 -3.96
CA ASP A 256 11.75 -10.76 -3.55
C ASP A 256 11.65 -11.09 -2.05
N GLY A 257 12.40 -12.09 -1.57
CA GLY A 257 12.43 -12.45 -0.16
C GLY A 257 12.95 -11.30 0.73
N LEU A 258 13.96 -10.57 0.27
CA LEU A 258 14.48 -9.38 0.97
C LEU A 258 13.43 -8.27 1.09
N LEU A 259 12.71 -7.99 0.00
CA LEU A 259 11.66 -6.96 -0.01
C LEU A 259 10.49 -7.37 0.89
N GLN A 260 10.14 -8.65 0.92
CA GLN A 260 9.11 -9.18 1.82
C GLN A 260 9.50 -9.03 3.29
N SER A 261 10.72 -9.43 3.68
CA SER A 261 11.25 -9.23 5.04
C SER A 261 11.27 -7.75 5.43
N LEU A 262 11.66 -6.87 4.51
CA LEU A 262 11.65 -5.42 4.75
C LEU A 262 10.24 -4.90 5.04
N ARG A 263 9.24 -5.32 4.25
CA ARG A 263 7.83 -4.93 4.44
C ARG A 263 7.23 -5.49 5.74
N LEU A 264 7.65 -6.69 6.17
CA LEU A 264 7.24 -7.25 7.46
C LEU A 264 7.79 -6.45 8.65
N ARG A 265 9.02 -5.95 8.54
CA ARG A 265 9.66 -5.10 9.57
C ARG A 265 9.10 -3.68 9.59
N HIS A 266 8.67 -3.17 8.43
CA HIS A 266 8.13 -1.82 8.26
C HIS A 266 6.75 -1.86 7.58
N PRO A 267 5.69 -2.31 8.27
CA PRO A 267 4.35 -2.47 7.67
C PRO A 267 3.70 -1.14 7.29
N GLY A 268 4.15 -0.01 7.82
CA GLY A 268 3.67 1.34 7.51
C GLY A 268 4.48 2.05 6.42
N LEU A 269 5.29 1.33 5.65
CA LEU A 269 6.12 1.94 4.60
C LEU A 269 5.23 2.64 3.55
N PRO A 270 5.57 3.87 3.11
CA PRO A 270 4.86 4.53 2.03
C PRO A 270 4.91 3.74 0.72
N GLN A 271 4.01 4.09 -0.22
CA GLN A 271 3.99 3.51 -1.55
C GLN A 271 5.34 3.71 -2.26
N THR A 272 5.80 2.64 -2.93
CA THR A 272 7.07 2.66 -3.67
C THR A 272 6.96 3.53 -4.93
N SER A 273 8.10 3.87 -5.53
CA SER A 273 8.13 4.52 -6.84
C SER A 273 7.46 3.68 -7.92
N LEU A 274 7.55 2.34 -7.85
CA LEU A 274 6.85 1.47 -8.78
C LEU A 274 5.33 1.54 -8.56
N ASP A 275 4.86 1.49 -7.31
CA ASP A 275 3.43 1.59 -6.99
C ASP A 275 2.87 2.91 -7.51
N MET A 276 3.56 4.04 -7.25
CA MET A 276 3.17 5.35 -7.77
C MET A 276 3.11 5.38 -9.30
N ASN A 277 4.08 4.77 -9.98
CA ASN A 277 4.08 4.68 -11.44
C ASN A 277 2.92 3.81 -11.95
N LYS A 278 2.66 2.65 -11.31
CA LYS A 278 1.54 1.78 -11.64
C LYS A 278 0.22 2.53 -11.56
N ILE A 279 0.02 3.32 -10.51
CA ILE A 279 -1.19 4.16 -10.33
C ILE A 279 -1.25 5.21 -11.43
N GLN A 280 -0.18 5.99 -11.64
CA GLN A 280 -0.16 7.11 -12.56
C GLN A 280 -0.40 6.70 -14.03
N TYR A 281 0.17 5.57 -14.45
CA TYR A 281 0.09 5.10 -15.84
C TYR A 281 -0.98 4.03 -16.05
N ASN A 282 -1.82 3.74 -15.04
CA ASN A 282 -2.89 2.79 -15.21
C ASN A 282 -3.92 3.31 -16.24
N LYS A 283 -4.02 2.61 -17.37
CA LYS A 283 -4.98 2.89 -18.45
C LYS A 283 -6.23 2.02 -18.37
N VAL A 284 -6.30 1.07 -17.42
CA VAL A 284 -7.47 0.21 -17.25
C VAL A 284 -8.53 1.01 -16.49
N ASN A 285 -9.50 1.54 -17.25
CA ASN A 285 -10.77 2.15 -16.84
C ASN A 285 -10.99 2.30 -15.32
N ASN A 286 -10.76 3.52 -14.82
CA ASN A 286 -11.30 4.16 -13.60
C ASN A 286 -11.20 3.47 -12.22
N PHE A 287 -11.26 2.15 -12.07
CA PHE A 287 -11.42 1.52 -10.76
C PHE A 287 -10.11 1.34 -9.99
N SER A 288 -8.99 1.13 -10.68
CA SER A 288 -7.67 1.04 -10.04
C SER A 288 -7.26 2.32 -9.30
N TYR A 289 -7.80 3.48 -9.67
CA TYR A 289 -7.57 4.75 -8.97
C TYR A 289 -8.34 4.82 -7.63
N LEU A 290 -9.48 4.15 -7.51
CA LEU A 290 -10.33 4.17 -6.31
C LEU A 290 -9.80 3.27 -5.18
N LEU A 291 -8.99 2.25 -5.52
CA LEU A 291 -8.47 1.28 -4.56
C LEU A 291 -7.15 1.69 -3.90
N VAL A 292 -6.36 2.52 -4.59
CA VAL A 292 -4.96 2.78 -4.22
C VAL A 292 -4.73 4.23 -3.77
N GLY A 293 -5.72 5.12 -3.98
CA GLY A 293 -5.55 6.57 -3.95
C GLY A 293 -5.55 7.28 -2.59
N THR A 294 -5.65 6.59 -1.45
CA THR A 294 -5.59 7.27 -0.15
C THR A 294 -4.35 6.85 0.63
N GLN A 295 -3.41 7.80 0.81
CA GLN A 295 -2.49 7.76 1.93
C GLN A 295 -3.33 7.70 3.21
N TRP A 296 -3.43 6.51 3.80
CA TRP A 296 -3.99 6.35 5.14
C TRP A 296 -2.92 6.81 6.14
N SER A 297 -2.81 8.14 6.34
CA SER A 297 -1.93 8.78 7.33
C SER A 297 -2.70 9.24 8.57
#